data_AF-A0A967SD60-F1
#
_entry.id   AF-A0A967SD60-F1
#
_cell.length_a   1.000
_cell.length_b   1.000
_cell.length_c   1.000
_cell.angle_alpha   90.00
_cell.angle_beta   90.00
_cell.angle_gamma   90.00
#
_symmetry.space_group_name_H-M   'P 1'
#
loop_
_entity.id
_entity.type
_entity.pdbx_description
1 polymer ?
#
loop_
_entity_poly.entity_id
_entity_poly.type
_entity_poly.pdbx_seq_one_letter_code
_entity_poly.pdbx_strand_id
1 'polypeptide(L)' 'TGRPLVVHCESGGRSAIAASVLRAHGIDRVIDYPGGIRAWADAGYPVEPGASRAAADSVAA' A
#
# COMPACT_ATOMS: atom_id res chain seq x y z
N THR A 1 -8.05 -12.64 -16.61
CA THR A 1 -7.85 -11.54 -15.64
C THR A 1 -9.05 -11.50 -14.72
N GLY A 2 -8.86 -11.52 -13.40
CA GLY A 2 -10.00 -11.73 -12.48
C GLY A 2 -9.62 -11.83 -11.00
N ARG A 3 -8.49 -11.24 -10.60
CA ARG A 3 -8.13 -11.11 -9.18
C ARG A 3 -8.55 -9.71 -8.71
N PRO A 4 -9.07 -9.57 -7.48
CA PRO A 4 -9.37 -8.25 -6.93
C PRO A 4 -8.07 -7.46 -6.73
N LEU A 5 -8.15 -6.15 -6.95
CA LEU A 5 -7.08 -5.20 -6.66
C LEU A 5 -7.26 -4.69 -5.24
N VAL A 6 -6.33 -5.00 -4.34
CA VAL A 6 -6.29 -4.44 -2.99
C VAL A 6 -5.37 -3.23 -3.01
N VAL A 7 -5.84 -2.10 -2.51
CA VAL A 7 -5.04 -0.88 -2.32
C VAL A 7 -4.93 -0.54 -0.85
N HIS A 8 -3.78 -0.03 -0.45
CA HIS A 8 -3.54 0.45 0.90
C HIS A 8 -2.61 1.66 0.85
N CYS A 9 -2.57 2.43 1.93
CA CYS A 9 -1.52 3.42 2.15
C CYS A 9 -0.91 3.20 3.54
N GLU A 10 -0.52 4.28 4.21
CA GLU A 10 0.01 4.23 5.57
C GLU A 10 -1.08 3.97 6.61
N SER A 11 -2.21 4.71 6.53
CA SER A 11 -3.29 4.71 7.52
C SER A 11 -4.71 4.61 6.94
N GLY A 12 -4.86 4.50 5.61
CA GLY A 12 -6.13 4.29 4.91
C GLY A 12 -6.70 5.52 4.16
N GLY A 13 -6.39 6.76 4.57
CA GLY A 13 -7.02 7.94 3.95
C GLY A 13 -6.70 8.10 2.45
N ARG A 14 -5.44 7.87 2.05
CA ARG A 14 -5.01 7.98 0.64
C ARG A 14 -5.53 6.81 -0.22
N SER A 15 -5.63 5.61 0.34
CA SER A 15 -6.10 4.44 -0.39
C SER A 15 -7.61 4.46 -0.64
N ALA A 16 -8.39 5.06 0.26
CA ALA A 16 -9.81 5.33 0.01
C ALA A 16 -10.02 6.22 -1.23
N ILE A 17 -9.23 7.29 -1.37
CA ILE A 17 -9.25 8.17 -2.55
C ILE A 17 -8.83 7.39 -3.80
N ALA A 18 -7.74 6.62 -3.73
CA ALA A 18 -7.27 5.80 -4.84
C ALA A 18 -8.34 4.78 -5.28
N ALA A 19 -9.02 4.13 -4.34
CA ALA A 19 -10.09 3.19 -4.66
C ALA A 19 -11.26 3.85 -5.39
N SER A 20 -11.62 5.09 -5.00
CA SER A 20 -12.63 5.89 -5.70
C SER A 20 -12.22 6.19 -7.15
N VAL A 21 -10.99 6.68 -7.35
CA VAL A 21 -10.44 6.97 -8.68
C VAL A 21 -10.41 5.72 -9.56
N LEU A 22 -9.90 4.60 -9.05
CA LEU A 22 -9.80 3.34 -9.82
C LEU A 22 -11.17 2.83 -10.24
N ARG A 23 -12.18 2.90 -9.37
CA ARG A 23 -13.56 2.53 -9.70
C ARG A 23 -14.16 3.46 -10.75
N ALA A 24 -13.91 4.77 -10.66
CA ALA A 24 -14.35 5.74 -11.67
C ALA A 24 -13.73 5.48 -13.06
N HIS A 25 -12.57 4.81 -13.12
CA HIS A 25 -11.91 4.39 -14.36
C HIS A 25 -12.24 2.95 -14.80
N GLY A 26 -13.30 2.34 -14.25
CA GLY A 26 -13.80 1.04 -14.69
C GLY A 26 -13.06 -0.17 -14.11
N ILE A 27 -12.31 0.01 -13.02
CA ILE A 27 -11.76 -1.12 -12.25
C ILE A 27 -12.78 -1.47 -11.16
N ASP A 28 -13.66 -2.42 -11.45
CA ASP A 28 -14.80 -2.71 -10.57
C ASP A 28 -14.40 -3.47 -9.29
N ARG A 29 -13.35 -4.29 -9.38
CA ARG A 29 -12.92 -5.17 -8.27
C ARG A 29 -11.81 -4.56 -7.43
N VAL A 30 -12.04 -3.36 -6.90
CA VAL A 30 -11.09 -2.66 -6.00
C VAL A 30 -11.53 -2.77 -4.55
N ILE A 31 -10.62 -3.21 -3.69
CA ILE A 31 -10.78 -3.33 -2.25
C ILE A 31 -9.82 -2.32 -1.59
N ASP A 32 -10.34 -1.44 -0.75
CA ASP A 32 -9.53 -0.57 0.11
C ASP A 32 -9.25 -1.31 1.42
N TYR A 33 -7.96 -1.43 1.81
CA TYR A 33 -7.56 -2.08 3.05
C TYR A 33 -7.55 -1.07 4.22
N PRO A 34 -8.48 -1.18 5.19
CA PRO A 34 -8.62 -0.20 6.26
C PRO A 34 -7.37 -0.12 7.15
N GLY A 35 -7.00 1.09 7.58
CA GLY A 35 -5.86 1.29 8.48
C GLY A 35 -4.48 1.16 7.82
N GLY A 36 -4.40 0.78 6.55
CA GLY A 36 -3.17 0.75 5.77
C GLY A 36 -2.12 -0.24 6.28
N ILE A 37 -0.87 -0.01 5.89
CA ILE A 37 0.27 -0.88 6.27
C ILE A 37 0.54 -0.84 7.78
N ARG A 38 0.12 0.23 8.49
CA ARG A 38 0.21 0.29 9.96
C ARG A 38 -0.65 -0.79 10.59
N ALA A 39 -1.93 -0.87 10.24
CA ALA A 39 -2.81 -1.91 10.77
C ALA A 39 -2.34 -3.34 10.42
N TRP A 40 -1.71 -3.51 9.25
CA TRP A 40 -1.09 -4.78 8.86
C TRP A 40 0.11 -5.15 9.75
N ALA A 41 1.02 -4.19 9.98
CA ALA A 41 2.18 -4.38 10.86
C ALA A 41 1.77 -4.58 12.33
N ASP A 42 0.80 -3.80 12.82
CA ASP A 42 0.26 -3.90 14.19
C ASP A 42 -0.39 -5.27 14.44
N ALA A 43 -0.94 -5.90 13.40
CA ALA A 43 -1.46 -7.26 13.44
C ALA A 43 -0.36 -8.35 13.40
N GLY A 44 0.92 -7.96 13.32
CA GLY A 44 2.06 -8.89 13.33
C GLY A 44 2.31 -9.59 12.00
N TYR A 45 1.71 -9.13 10.90
CA TYR A 45 1.94 -9.70 9.58
C TYR A 45 3.30 -9.27 9.01
N PRO A 46 3.91 -10.08 8.13
CA PRO A 46 5.22 -9.77 7.57
C PRO A 46 5.17 -8.50 6.72
N VAL A 47 6.22 -7.68 6.86
CA VAL A 47 6.50 -6.50 6.04
C VAL A 47 7.91 -6.61 5.52
N GLU A 48 8.10 -6.33 4.23
CA GLU A 48 9.43 -6.14 3.67
C GLU A 48 9.88 -4.70 3.96
N PRO A 49 11.01 -4.50 4.67
CA PRO A 49 11.56 -3.18 4.88
C PRO A 49 11.90 -2.53 3.54
N GLY A 50 11.45 -1.29 3.34
CA GLY A 50 11.91 -0.50 2.20
C GLY A 50 13.42 -0.29 2.29
N ALA A 51 14.10 -0.24 1.15
CA ALA A 51 15.51 0.12 1.11
C ALA A 51 15.71 1.46 1.82
N SER A 52 16.40 1.45 2.96
CA SER A 52 16.73 2.67 3.67
C SER A 52 17.66 3.51 2.79
N ARG A 53 17.48 4.84 2.80
CA ARG A 53 18.40 5.75 2.11
C ARG A 53 19.84 5.64 2.64
N ALA A 54 20.03 5.13 3.86
CA ALA A 54 21.33 4.81 4.44
C ALA A 54 22.10 3.70 3.68
N ALA A 55 21.40 2.82 2.96
CA ALA A 55 22.04 1.83 2.08
C ALA A 55 22.51 2.44 0.74
N ALA A 56 21.96 3.59 0.34
CA ALA A 56 22.41 4.32 -0.84
C ALA A 56 23.63 5.20 -0.53
N ASP A 57 23.72 5.73 0.70
CA ASP A 57 24.81 6.62 1.13
C ASP A 57 26.12 5.87 1.48
N SER A 58 26.09 4.54 1.59
CA SER A 58 27.27 3.70 1.88
C SER A 58 28.06 3.27 0.62
N VAL A 59 27.59 3.63 -0.58
CA VAL A 59 28.26 3.36 -1.87
C VAL A 59 29.03 4.58 -2.39
N ALA A 60 28.97 5.72 -1.69
CA ALA A 60 29.59 6.98 -2.08
C ALA A 60 30.91 7.29 -1.33
N ALA A 61 31.53 6.31 -0.67
CA ALA A 61 32.82 6.45 0.02
C ALA A 61 33.92 5.60 -0.64
#